data_AF-A0A4Y2KNP2-F1
#
_entry.id   AF-A0A4Y2KNP2-F1
#
_cell.length_a   1.000
_cell.length_b   1.000
_cell.length_c   1.000
_cell.angle_alpha   90.00
_cell.angle_beta   90.00
_cell.angle_gamma   90.00
#
_symmetry.space_group_name_H-M   'P 1'
#
loop_
_entity.id
_entity.type
_entity.pdbx_description
1 polymer ?
#
loop_
_entity_poly.entity_id
_entity_poly.type
_entity_poly.pdbx_seq_one_letter_code
_entity_poly.pdbx_strand_id
1 'polypeptide(L)' 'MALFRVLVCLLVVAVSLNEAAHVLQKRSFVQLGCMGMFDRSKFARLDAVCEECYELYREPDIHALC' A
#
# COMPACT_ATOMS: atom_id res chain seq x y z
N MET A 1 -1.53 9.25 33.20
CA MET A 1 -0.37 8.63 32.49
C MET A 1 -0.76 7.38 31.70
N ALA A 2 -1.56 6.46 32.24
CA ALA A 2 -2.04 5.28 31.49
C ALA A 2 -2.97 5.64 30.31
N LEU A 3 -3.93 6.54 30.51
CA LEU A 3 -4.86 6.97 29.45
C LEU A 3 -4.16 7.60 28.25
N PHE A 4 -3.15 8.43 28.50
CA PHE A 4 -2.35 9.06 27.44
C PHE A 4 -1.59 8.02 26.62
N ARG A 5 -1.02 7.00 27.27
CA ARG A 5 -0.35 5.90 26.58
C ARG A 5 -1.32 5.06 25.74
N VAL A 6 -2.51 4.77 26.26
CA VAL A 6 -3.55 4.04 25.52
C VAL A 6 -4.01 4.84 24.29
N LEU A 7 -4.21 6.15 24.45
CA LEU A 7 -4.57 7.03 23.34
C LEU A 7 -3.49 7.03 22.25
N VAL A 8 -2.21 7.16 22.65
CA VAL A 8 -1.08 7.10 21.70
C VAL A 8 -1.03 5.76 20.98
N CYS A 9 -1.21 4.63 21.69
CA CYS A 9 -1.23 3.31 21.05
C CYS A 9 -2.37 3.18 20.03
N LEU A 10 -3.58 3.67 20.36
CA LEU A 10 -4.72 3.62 19.44
C LEU A 10 -4.47 4.46 18.18
N LEU A 11 -3.85 5.63 18.32
CA LEU A 11 -3.48 6.48 17.19
C LEU A 11 -2.42 5.80 16.29
N VAL A 12 -1.40 5.17 16.88
CA VAL A 12 -0.37 4.44 16.11
C VAL A 12 -0.98 3.28 15.34
N VAL A 13 -1.84 2.47 15.99
CA VAL A 13 -2.51 1.33 15.33
C VAL A 13 -3.44 1.81 14.21
N ALA A 14 -4.16 2.92 14.41
CA ALA A 14 -5.03 3.49 13.37
C ALA A 14 -4.23 3.97 12.14
N VAL A 15 -3.04 4.55 12.34
CA VAL A 15 -2.17 4.99 11.23
C VAL A 15 -1.64 3.78 10.44
N SER A 16 -1.18 2.72 11.10
CA SER A 16 -0.67 1.51 10.43
C SER A 16 -1.75 0.75 9.65
N LEU A 17 -2.99 0.74 10.14
CA LEU A 17 -4.13 0.15 9.42
C LEU A 17 -4.47 0.92 8.14
N ASN A 18 -4.22 2.23 8.13
CA ASN A 18 -4.50 3.07 6.98
C ASN A 18 -3.53 2.77 5.82
N GLU A 19 -2.25 2.52 6.10
CA GLU A 19 -1.28 2.06 5.08
C GLU A 19 -1.69 0.72 4.45
N ALA A 20 -2.15 -0.24 5.25
CA ALA A 20 -2.65 -1.51 4.71
C ALA A 20 -3.92 -1.37 3.84
N ALA A 21 -4.74 -0.34 4.10
CA ALA A 21 -5.92 -0.03 3.28
C ALA A 21 -5.57 0.69 1.96
N HIS A 22 -4.38 1.29 1.84
CA HIS A 22 -3.91 1.89 0.59
C HIS A 22 -3.55 0.86 -0.50
N VAL A 23 -3.35 -0.41 -0.13
CA VAL A 23 -3.02 -1.51 -1.06
C VAL A 23 -4.22 -1.90 -1.95
N LEU A 24 -5.45 -1.53 -1.58
CA LEU A 24 -6.65 -1.89 -2.34
C LEU A 24 -7.47 -0.70 -2.85
N GLN A 25 -6.84 0.47 -3.02
CA GLN A 25 -7.44 1.51 -3.85
C GLN A 25 -7.48 0.99 -5.29
N LYS A 26 -8.69 0.82 -5.83
CA LYS A 26 -8.93 0.50 -7.25
C LYS A 26 -8.44 1.68 -8.09
N ARG A 27 -7.12 1.79 -8.28
CA ARG A 27 -6.49 2.82 -9.10
C ARG A 27 -7.09 2.72 -10.50
N SER A 28 -7.53 3.85 -11.05
CA SER A 28 -7.98 3.88 -12.44
C SER A 28 -6.74 3.70 -13.32
N PHE A 29 -6.48 2.47 -13.75
CA PHE A 29 -5.32 2.15 -14.60
C PHE A 29 -5.41 2.71 -16.02
N VAL A 30 -6.49 3.45 -16.33
CA VAL A 30 -6.63 4.21 -17.57
C VAL A 30 -5.46 5.18 -17.74
N GLN A 31 -5.01 5.79 -16.64
CA GLN A 31 -3.91 6.77 -16.67
C GLN A 31 -2.53 6.11 -16.85
N LEU A 32 -2.38 4.84 -16.47
CA LEU A 32 -1.20 4.01 -16.74
C LEU A 32 -1.23 3.39 -18.16
N GLY A 33 -2.24 3.68 -18.97
CA GLY A 33 -2.40 3.09 -20.29
C GLY A 33 -2.78 1.61 -20.30
N CYS A 34 -3.11 1.03 -19.13
CA CYS A 34 -3.54 -0.37 -19.02
C CYS A 34 -5.03 -0.46 -19.38
N MET A 35 -5.33 -0.25 -20.65
CA MET A 35 -6.66 -0.40 -21.22
C MET A 35 -6.89 -1.89 -21.55
N GLY A 36 -7.82 -2.54 -20.84
CA GLY A 36 -8.09 -3.97 -21.04
C GLY A 36 -8.99 -4.58 -19.97
N MET A 37 -9.16 -5.91 -20.02
CA MET A 37 -9.87 -6.66 -18.99
C MET A 37 -9.05 -6.71 -17.71
N PHE A 38 -9.66 -6.29 -16.61
CA PHE A 38 -9.04 -6.35 -15.28
C PHE A 38 -8.85 -7.81 -14.84
N ASP A 39 -7.59 -8.25 -14.77
CA ASP A 39 -7.20 -9.60 -14.33
C ASP A 39 -6.47 -9.52 -12.98
N ARG A 40 -7.17 -9.97 -11.93
CA ARG A 40 -6.66 -9.95 -10.55
C ARG A 40 -5.34 -10.71 -10.39
N SER A 41 -5.15 -11.80 -11.13
CA SER A 41 -3.96 -12.64 -11.00
C SER A 41 -2.69 -11.95 -11.51
N LYS A 42 -2.83 -11.13 -12.57
CA LYS A 42 -1.72 -10.33 -13.11
C LYS A 42 -1.35 -9.20 -12.16
N PHE A 43 -2.34 -8.51 -11.60
CA PHE A 43 -2.07 -7.45 -10.63
C PHE A 43 -1.43 -7.97 -9.35
N ALA A 44 -1.87 -9.12 -8.83
CA ALA A 44 -1.23 -9.74 -7.66
C ALA A 44 0.25 -10.09 -7.91
N ARG A 45 0.60 -10.48 -9.15
CA ARG A 45 2.01 -10.70 -9.53
C ARG A 45 2.81 -9.42 -9.62
N LEU A 46 2.23 -8.34 -10.13
CA LEU A 46 2.90 -7.03 -10.19
C LEU A 46 3.12 -6.48 -8.78
N ASP A 47 2.13 -6.61 -7.90
CA ASP A 47 2.19 -6.18 -6.50
C ASP A 47 3.33 -6.87 -5.76
N ALA A 48 3.51 -8.18 -5.95
CA ALA A 48 4.65 -8.92 -5.39
C ALA A 48 6.02 -8.34 -5.82
N VAL A 49 6.14 -7.88 -7.07
CA VAL A 49 7.38 -7.23 -7.54
C VAL A 49 7.60 -5.87 -6.87
N CYS A 50 6.54 -5.10 -6.62
CA CYS A 50 6.63 -3.84 -5.88
C CYS A 50 7.14 -4.07 -4.46
N GLU A 51 6.65 -5.13 -3.79
CA GLU A 51 7.12 -5.53 -2.45
C GLU A 51 8.59 -5.97 -2.45
N GLU A 52 9.00 -6.80 -3.40
CA GLU A 52 10.41 -7.21 -3.57
C GLU A 52 11.32 -5.98 -3.80
N CYS A 53 10.85 -5.00 -4.56
CA CYS A 53 11.57 -3.74 -4.78
C CYS A 53 11.68 -2.93 -3.47
N TYR A 54 10.61 -2.84 -2.70
CA TYR A 54 10.63 -2.15 -1.41
C TYR A 54 11.56 -2.81 -0.39
N GLU A 55 11.64 -4.14 -0.36
CA GLU A 55 12.59 -4.84 0.51
C GLU A 55 14.06 -4.45 0.24
N LEU A 56 14.40 -4.17 -1.03
CA LEU A 56 15.74 -3.78 -1.46
C LEU A 56 16.07 -2.32 -1.11
N TYR A 57 15.19 -1.38 -1.45
CA TYR A 57 15.48 0.06 -1.32
C TYR A 57 15.00 0.64 0.01
N ARG A 58 13.91 0.11 0.56
CA ARG A 58 13.23 0.61 1.78
C ARG A 58 12.85 2.09 1.70
N GLU A 59 12.57 2.56 0.49
CA GLU A 59 12.15 3.93 0.22
C GLU A 59 10.65 3.96 -0.08
N PRO A 60 9.82 4.58 0.79
CA PRO A 60 8.37 4.59 0.63
C PRO A 60 7.93 5.40 -0.60
N ASP A 61 8.70 6.44 -0.97
CA ASP A 61 8.42 7.26 -2.15
C ASP A 61 8.57 6.45 -3.45
N ILE A 62 9.48 5.47 -3.49
CA ILE A 62 9.65 4.57 -4.64
C ILE A 62 8.50 3.57 -4.73
N HIS A 63 8.08 2.99 -3.59
CA HIS A 63 6.95 2.07 -3.53
C HIS A 63 5.62 2.73 -3.95
N ALA A 64 5.44 4.01 -3.60
CA ALA A 64 4.25 4.78 -3.96
C ALA A 64 4.07 4.98 -5.48
N LEU A 65 5.15 4.86 -6.28
CA LEU A 65 5.13 5.04 -7.74
C LEU A 65 4.66 3.81 -8.53
N CYS A 66 4.49 2.63 -7.91
CA CYS A 66 4.28 1.34 -8.59
C CYS A 66 2.94 1.16 -9.35
#